data_AF-A0A1Q6XIP7-F1
#
_entry.id   AF-A0A1Q6XIP7-F1
#
_cell.length_a   1.000
_cell.length_b   1.000
_cell.length_c   1.000
_cell.angle_alpha   90.00
_cell.angle_beta   90.00
_cell.angle_gamma   90.00
#
_symmetry.space_group_name_H-M   'P 1'
#
loop_
_entity.id
_entity.type
_entity.pdbx_description
1 polymer ?
#
loop_
_entity_poly.entity_id
_entity_poly.type
_entity_poly.pdbx_seq_one_letter_code
_entity_poly.pdbx_strand_id
1 'polypeptide(L)'
;MLTQCAIEEHRSLQLAIQGMTTYAETLSVYGTEPVFVDGDDTPWSKAFLASAYASRGIKVRFTSGGGSEALMGHAQGCSMLYLEARCLSLVRAAGSQGVQNGSISCVALVMSVPGGSREILAENVLAAWLDLEVASGNDAIASHSPTRRAAKLMGQFLPGTDFVTSGWSVMPRYDNMFGGGNYDSDDLDEWLTMQRDWQVDGGIEPLTEEQVVDVRERGARAIQAVFAAFGFPAIADEEVEAATYGLDSRDLPDRDRAADVAAADRVLAEGISGLDVARELDRHGFSEVAEAILGMQRQRVSGDYLQTSAIIDATGAVSAAANDPNLYSGPGTGYRLEGERWEQLQRLPHELDARALEGPDAADQAVVAETEVAGIADRADDVVIAVGPAFADHLRTTIGGLAHRDVLQALLEGIREAGGRPRLVRVRHSSDVAFIGHHGAGLSGSGVAIGVQSKGTTVIHRADLQPLDNLELFGMAPSLTLDSYRAIGRNASGYALGRSVGPVPTVMDNFARAKLIVRTTLLHAQETAAIVPGAPAVELELA
;
A
#
# COMPACT_ATOMS: atom_id res chain seq x y z
N MET A 1 20.73 10.17 7.65
CA MET A 1 20.41 8.73 7.59
C MET A 1 21.51 7.94 8.29
N LEU A 2 21.15 6.91 9.06
CA LEU A 2 22.12 5.96 9.63
C LEU A 2 22.37 4.82 8.63
N THR A 3 23.63 4.39 8.47
CA THR A 3 24.04 3.32 7.56
C THR A 3 24.92 2.28 8.26
N GLN A 4 24.75 1.02 7.88
CA GLN A 4 25.56 -0.10 8.35
C GLN A 4 26.01 -0.97 7.18
N CYS A 5 26.98 -1.84 7.43
CA CYS A 5 27.40 -2.91 6.52
C CYS A 5 27.50 -4.20 7.33
N ALA A 6 26.55 -5.12 7.14
CA ALA A 6 26.47 -6.36 7.91
C ALA A 6 27.43 -7.41 7.33
N ILE A 7 28.58 -7.56 7.97
CA ILE A 7 29.65 -8.49 7.61
C ILE A 7 30.27 -9.07 8.90
N GLU A 8 31.31 -9.89 8.75
CA GLU A 8 32.10 -10.40 9.89
C GLU A 8 32.53 -9.27 10.84
N GLU A 9 32.48 -9.55 12.13
CA GLU A 9 32.49 -8.58 13.23
C GLU A 9 33.75 -7.71 13.29
N HIS A 10 34.93 -8.32 13.07
CA HIS A 10 36.20 -7.61 13.03
C HIS A 10 36.25 -6.63 11.86
N ARG A 11 35.89 -7.10 10.65
CA ARG A 11 35.81 -6.24 9.46
C ARG A 11 34.77 -5.13 9.62
N SER A 12 33.62 -5.44 10.19
CA SER A 12 32.56 -4.46 10.47
C SER A 12 33.06 -3.34 11.39
N LEU A 13 33.74 -3.71 12.49
CA LEU A 13 34.33 -2.73 13.42
C LEU A 13 35.42 -1.91 12.72
N GLN A 14 36.25 -2.51 11.87
CA GLN A 14 37.29 -1.79 11.13
C GLN A 14 36.67 -0.71 10.22
N LEU A 15 35.66 -1.07 9.41
CA LEU A 15 34.93 -0.11 8.55
C LEU A 15 34.28 0.99 9.38
N ALA A 16 33.70 0.63 10.52
CA ALA A 16 33.09 1.58 11.42
C ALA A 16 34.13 2.55 12.00
N ILE A 17 35.31 2.08 12.43
CA ILE A 17 36.42 2.94 12.89
C ILE A 17 36.90 3.88 11.79
N GLN A 18 36.97 3.41 10.54
CA GLN A 18 37.30 4.24 9.37
C GLN A 18 36.20 5.26 9.02
N GLY A 19 35.02 5.19 9.64
CA GLY A 19 33.93 6.12 9.36
C GLY A 19 33.11 5.77 8.12
N MET A 20 33.23 4.55 7.58
CA MET A 20 32.49 4.11 6.38
C MET A 20 31.04 3.71 6.67
N THR A 21 30.76 3.28 7.90
CA THR A 21 29.40 3.06 8.41
C THR A 21 29.13 4.05 9.53
N THR A 22 27.87 4.27 9.91
CA THR A 22 27.53 5.17 11.03
C THR A 22 27.05 4.41 12.26
N TYR A 23 26.62 3.16 12.10
CA TYR A 23 26.25 2.26 13.19
C TYR A 23 26.50 0.79 12.78
N ALA A 24 26.31 -0.14 13.72
CA ALA A 24 26.25 -1.57 13.47
C ALA A 24 25.07 -2.22 14.20
N GLU A 25 24.45 -3.23 13.62
CA GLU A 25 23.30 -3.92 14.25
C GLU A 25 23.42 -5.45 14.25
N THR A 26 24.08 -6.05 13.26
CA THR A 26 24.22 -7.50 13.15
C THR A 26 25.27 -8.09 14.10
N LEU A 27 25.39 -7.55 15.32
CA LEU A 27 26.20 -8.14 16.38
C LEU A 27 25.41 -9.29 17.02
N SER A 28 25.59 -10.51 16.51
CA SER A 28 24.71 -11.63 16.84
C SER A 28 24.89 -12.16 18.28
N VAL A 29 23.82 -12.46 19.00
CA VAL A 29 23.88 -13.16 20.31
C VAL A 29 22.93 -14.35 20.32
N TYR A 30 23.27 -15.38 21.11
CA TYR A 30 22.59 -16.67 21.05
C TYR A 30 22.22 -17.23 22.43
N GLY A 31 21.17 -18.04 22.48
CA GLY A 31 20.57 -18.55 23.70
C GLY A 31 21.27 -19.78 24.27
N THR A 32 22.21 -20.41 23.56
CA THR A 32 22.99 -21.55 24.06
C THR A 32 24.49 -21.41 23.75
N GLU A 33 25.33 -21.97 24.63
CA GLU A 33 26.78 -21.91 24.48
C GLU A 33 27.31 -22.56 23.19
N PRO A 34 26.84 -23.76 22.75
CA PRO A 34 27.32 -24.34 21.50
C PRO A 34 27.03 -23.44 20.29
N VAL A 35 25.86 -22.81 20.25
CA VAL A 35 25.51 -21.88 19.16
C VAL A 35 26.34 -20.60 19.23
N PHE A 36 26.65 -20.11 20.43
CA PHE A 36 27.60 -19.00 20.60
C PHE A 36 28.97 -19.33 20.00
N VAL A 37 29.50 -20.51 20.30
CA VAL A 37 30.80 -20.98 19.77
C VAL A 37 30.76 -21.13 18.25
N ASP A 38 29.69 -21.69 17.69
CA ASP A 38 29.53 -21.79 16.23
C ASP A 38 29.35 -20.42 15.56
N GLY A 39 28.81 -19.44 16.30
CA GLY A 39 28.77 -18.03 15.93
C GLY A 39 30.10 -17.28 16.15
N ASP A 40 31.18 -18.00 16.46
CA ASP A 40 32.55 -17.50 16.71
C ASP A 40 32.67 -16.47 17.85
N ASP A 41 31.83 -16.61 18.87
CA ASP A 41 31.78 -15.63 19.94
C ASP A 41 31.37 -16.21 21.30
N THR A 42 31.49 -15.36 22.32
CA THR A 42 31.05 -15.62 23.69
C THR A 42 30.27 -14.41 24.20
N PRO A 43 29.50 -14.56 25.28
CA PRO A 43 28.88 -13.42 25.96
C PRO A 43 29.88 -12.28 26.27
N TRP A 44 31.12 -12.63 26.65
CA TRP A 44 32.15 -11.63 26.99
C TRP A 44 32.75 -10.95 25.76
N SER A 45 33.05 -11.70 24.69
CA SER A 45 33.59 -11.10 23.46
C SER A 45 32.57 -10.17 22.81
N LYS A 46 31.27 -10.51 22.80
CA LYS A 46 30.19 -9.62 22.33
C LYS A 46 30.03 -8.37 23.19
N ALA A 47 30.03 -8.51 24.52
CA ALA A 47 29.95 -7.35 25.42
C ALA A 47 31.16 -6.41 25.26
N PHE A 48 32.35 -6.98 25.10
CA PHE A 48 33.56 -6.23 24.80
C PHE A 48 33.49 -5.54 23.44
N LEU A 49 33.00 -6.23 22.41
CA LEU A 49 32.81 -5.67 21.08
C LEU A 49 31.83 -4.49 21.08
N ALA A 50 30.69 -4.61 21.76
CA ALA A 50 29.73 -3.52 21.89
C ALA A 50 30.36 -2.30 22.58
N SER A 51 31.15 -2.54 23.63
CA SER A 51 31.94 -1.48 24.29
C SER A 51 33.02 -0.89 23.38
N ALA A 52 33.61 -1.68 22.48
CA ALA A 52 34.57 -1.21 21.50
C ALA A 52 33.91 -0.23 20.51
N TYR A 53 32.71 -0.53 19.98
CA TYR A 53 31.93 0.42 19.19
C TYR A 53 31.61 1.69 19.98
N ALA A 54 31.05 1.55 21.18
CA ALA A 54 30.68 2.70 22.03
C ALA A 54 31.89 3.59 22.37
N SER A 55 33.06 3.01 22.63
CA SER A 55 34.29 3.76 22.93
C SER A 55 34.80 4.60 21.75
N ARG A 56 34.33 4.32 20.54
CA ARG A 56 34.60 5.11 19.31
C ARG A 56 33.44 6.02 18.95
N GLY A 57 32.46 6.14 19.86
CA GLY A 57 31.26 6.90 19.62
C GLY A 57 30.41 6.29 18.52
N ILE A 58 30.36 4.97 18.37
CA ILE A 58 29.59 4.33 17.29
C ILE A 58 28.34 3.69 17.87
N LYS A 59 27.16 4.08 17.39
CA LYS A 59 25.88 3.46 17.77
C LYS A 59 25.92 1.99 17.39
N VAL A 60 25.47 1.14 18.30
CA VAL A 60 25.43 -0.29 18.07
C VAL A 60 24.18 -0.88 18.71
N ARG A 61 23.67 -1.95 18.12
CA ARG A 61 22.72 -2.86 18.76
C ARG A 61 23.14 -4.30 18.49
N PHE A 62 22.67 -5.21 19.33
CA PHE A 62 22.82 -6.64 19.07
C PHE A 62 21.73 -7.14 18.11
N THR A 63 21.93 -8.30 17.52
CA THR A 63 20.89 -9.05 16.82
C THR A 63 20.66 -10.40 17.51
N SER A 64 19.41 -10.74 17.74
CA SER A 64 18.97 -12.06 18.19
C SER A 64 17.68 -12.45 17.44
N GLY A 65 17.06 -13.56 17.82
CA GLY A 65 15.82 -13.97 17.20
C GLY A 65 15.46 -15.41 17.53
N GLY A 66 14.18 -15.62 17.86
CA GLY A 66 13.63 -16.95 18.03
C GLY A 66 13.96 -17.85 16.84
N GLY A 67 14.41 -19.07 17.12
CA GLY A 67 14.69 -20.09 16.11
C GLY A 67 16.16 -20.29 15.75
N SER A 68 17.06 -19.36 16.08
CA SER A 68 18.48 -19.46 15.71
C SER A 68 19.14 -20.74 16.24
N GLU A 69 18.90 -21.10 17.50
CA GLU A 69 19.52 -22.28 18.12
C GLU A 69 18.92 -23.58 17.61
N ALA A 70 17.65 -23.55 17.19
CA ALA A 70 17.00 -24.70 16.54
C ALA A 70 17.54 -24.90 15.13
N LEU A 71 17.74 -23.81 14.37
CA LEU A 71 18.33 -23.82 13.04
C LEU A 71 19.78 -24.32 13.07
N MET A 72 20.55 -23.87 14.06
CA MET A 72 21.95 -24.25 14.28
C MET A 72 22.10 -25.58 15.06
N GLY A 73 21.00 -26.29 15.35
CA GLY A 73 21.03 -27.67 15.83
C GLY A 73 21.28 -27.87 17.34
N HIS A 74 21.34 -26.80 18.14
CA HIS A 74 21.64 -26.86 19.58
C HIS A 74 20.59 -26.15 20.45
N ALA A 75 19.30 -26.41 20.22
CA ALA A 75 18.19 -25.87 21.01
C ALA A 75 18.06 -26.46 22.45
N GLN A 76 18.81 -27.51 22.78
CA GLN A 76 18.85 -28.10 24.14
C GLN A 76 17.47 -28.47 24.74
N GLY A 77 16.51 -28.85 23.89
CA GLY A 77 15.15 -29.21 24.32
C GLY A 77 14.30 -28.03 24.83
N CYS A 78 14.76 -26.79 24.64
CA CYS A 78 14.06 -25.59 25.06
C CYS A 78 13.17 -25.02 23.94
N SER A 79 12.21 -24.16 24.30
CA SER A 79 11.44 -23.40 23.32
C SER A 79 12.26 -22.24 22.74
N MET A 80 11.94 -21.84 21.52
CA MET A 80 12.57 -20.71 20.82
C MET A 80 12.44 -19.41 21.65
N LEU A 81 11.24 -19.10 22.17
CA LEU A 81 11.04 -17.93 23.04
C LEU A 81 11.87 -17.96 24.34
N TYR A 82 12.09 -19.13 24.95
CA TYR A 82 12.92 -19.21 26.15
C TYR A 82 14.38 -18.88 25.83
N LEU A 83 14.89 -19.42 24.71
CA LEU A 83 16.27 -19.15 24.28
C LEU A 83 16.43 -17.68 23.87
N GLU A 84 15.46 -17.11 23.18
CA GLU A 84 15.44 -15.68 22.87
C GLU A 84 15.37 -14.80 24.13
N ALA A 85 14.61 -15.20 25.17
CA ALA A 85 14.63 -14.49 26.45
C ALA A 85 16.03 -14.50 27.11
N ARG A 86 16.84 -15.56 26.90
CA ARG A 86 18.25 -15.58 27.34
C ARG A 86 19.09 -14.62 26.51
N CYS A 87 18.90 -14.57 25.19
CA CYS A 87 19.54 -13.58 24.32
C CYS A 87 19.27 -12.16 24.82
N LEU A 88 18.00 -11.80 25.01
CA LEU A 88 17.61 -10.46 25.46
C LEU A 88 18.14 -10.11 26.86
N SER A 89 18.16 -11.08 27.77
CA SER A 89 18.78 -10.89 29.09
C SER A 89 20.27 -10.58 28.97
N LEU A 90 20.97 -11.25 28.06
CA LEU A 90 22.38 -10.99 27.77
C LEU A 90 22.58 -9.63 27.11
N VAL A 91 21.77 -9.25 26.12
CA VAL A 91 21.79 -7.92 25.48
C VAL A 91 21.71 -6.83 26.55
N ARG A 92 20.73 -6.93 27.46
CA ARG A 92 20.57 -5.99 28.57
C ARG A 92 21.77 -6.01 29.52
N ALA A 93 22.27 -7.20 29.88
CA ALA A 93 23.41 -7.35 30.79
C ALA A 93 24.72 -6.79 30.20
N ALA A 94 24.89 -6.86 28.89
CA ALA A 94 26.03 -6.30 28.17
C ALA A 94 25.96 -4.77 28.01
N GLY A 95 24.87 -4.13 28.46
CA GLY A 95 24.70 -2.69 28.40
C GLY A 95 24.42 -2.15 26.99
N SER A 96 23.90 -2.99 26.09
CA SER A 96 23.43 -2.51 24.79
C SER A 96 22.21 -1.62 24.96
N GLN A 97 22.15 -0.57 24.15
CA GLN A 97 20.98 0.33 24.08
C GLN A 97 19.79 -0.31 23.35
N GLY A 98 20.04 -1.31 22.50
CA GLY A 98 19.02 -1.89 21.63
C GLY A 98 19.30 -3.29 21.13
N VAL A 99 18.30 -3.85 20.46
CA VAL A 99 18.33 -5.15 19.80
C VAL A 99 17.53 -5.15 18.50
N GLN A 100 18.04 -5.84 17.49
CA GLN A 100 17.24 -6.34 16.39
C GLN A 100 16.77 -7.76 16.74
N ASN A 101 15.46 -7.97 16.87
CA ASN A 101 14.87 -9.29 17.08
C ASN A 101 13.48 -9.41 16.44
N GLY A 102 12.79 -10.52 16.63
CA GLY A 102 11.58 -10.88 15.90
C GLY A 102 11.87 -11.99 14.88
N SER A 103 12.65 -12.98 15.29
CA SER A 103 13.14 -14.14 14.53
C SER A 103 14.10 -13.84 13.37
N ILE A 104 14.02 -12.68 12.73
CA ILE A 104 14.99 -12.21 11.73
C ILE A 104 15.14 -13.26 10.61
N SER A 105 16.36 -13.69 10.28
CA SER A 105 16.65 -14.70 9.27
C SER A 105 16.07 -16.09 9.60
N CYS A 106 15.65 -16.33 10.84
CA CYS A 106 15.02 -17.58 11.28
C CYS A 106 13.49 -17.57 11.15
N VAL A 107 12.89 -16.49 10.63
CA VAL A 107 11.44 -16.27 10.62
C VAL A 107 10.65 -17.41 9.99
N ALA A 108 11.17 -18.01 8.91
CA ALA A 108 10.50 -19.12 8.24
C ALA A 108 10.37 -20.36 9.15
N LEU A 109 11.37 -20.63 10.00
CA LEU A 109 11.36 -21.73 10.96
C LEU A 109 10.36 -21.46 12.08
N VAL A 110 10.37 -20.27 12.69
CA VAL A 110 9.41 -19.93 13.75
C VAL A 110 7.98 -19.95 13.20
N MET A 111 7.78 -19.43 11.99
CA MET A 111 6.49 -19.49 11.31
C MET A 111 6.07 -20.91 10.92
N SER A 112 6.95 -21.92 10.94
CA SER A 112 6.58 -23.30 10.60
C SER A 112 5.82 -24.03 11.72
N VAL A 113 5.86 -23.49 12.96
CA VAL A 113 5.27 -24.13 14.15
C VAL A 113 4.03 -23.39 14.69
N PRO A 114 3.13 -24.07 15.43
CA PRO A 114 1.97 -23.44 16.04
C PRO A 114 2.35 -22.29 16.96
N GLY A 115 1.72 -21.12 16.77
CA GLY A 115 1.96 -19.95 17.60
C GLY A 115 3.21 -19.13 17.23
N GLY A 116 3.90 -19.45 16.13
CA GLY A 116 5.11 -18.74 15.71
C GLY A 116 4.95 -17.21 15.57
N SER A 117 3.89 -16.71 14.92
CA SER A 117 3.68 -15.26 14.82
C SER A 117 3.47 -14.58 16.17
N ARG A 118 2.83 -15.28 17.13
CA ARG A 118 2.66 -14.80 18.50
C ARG A 118 4.00 -14.81 19.24
N GLU A 119 4.84 -15.81 19.00
CA GLU A 119 6.18 -15.89 19.55
C GLU A 119 7.04 -14.70 19.13
N ILE A 120 7.06 -14.40 17.82
CA ILE A 120 7.78 -13.26 17.23
C ILE A 120 7.35 -11.94 17.88
N LEU A 121 6.04 -11.74 18.07
CA LEU A 121 5.56 -10.55 18.78
C LEU A 121 5.99 -10.56 20.25
N ALA A 122 5.94 -11.72 20.92
CA ALA A 122 6.31 -11.84 22.32
C ALA A 122 7.78 -11.51 22.57
N GLU A 123 8.71 -11.93 21.70
CA GLU A 123 10.13 -11.55 21.85
C GLU A 123 10.37 -10.04 21.64
N ASN A 124 9.65 -9.38 20.73
CA ASN A 124 9.73 -7.91 20.60
C ASN A 124 9.20 -7.21 21.86
N VAL A 125 8.07 -7.69 22.42
CA VAL A 125 7.51 -7.14 23.66
C VAL A 125 8.45 -7.36 24.84
N LEU A 126 9.11 -8.52 24.93
CA LEU A 126 10.11 -8.79 25.96
C LEU A 126 11.29 -7.83 25.86
N ALA A 127 11.78 -7.53 24.65
CA ALA A 127 12.86 -6.58 24.44
C ALA A 127 12.46 -5.16 24.90
N ALA A 128 11.29 -4.68 24.48
CA ALA A 128 10.76 -3.39 24.92
C ALA A 128 10.54 -3.34 26.44
N TRP A 129 10.06 -4.43 27.05
CA TRP A 129 9.89 -4.52 28.51
C TRP A 129 11.22 -4.49 29.26
N LEU A 130 12.29 -4.99 28.65
CA LEU A 130 13.66 -4.85 29.15
C LEU A 130 14.27 -3.47 28.86
N ASP A 131 13.48 -2.50 28.40
CA ASP A 131 13.90 -1.12 28.17
C ASP A 131 15.07 -1.04 27.17
N LEU A 132 14.95 -1.82 26.09
CA LEU A 132 15.83 -1.83 24.93
C LEU A 132 15.10 -1.20 23.75
N GLU A 133 15.83 -0.46 22.90
CA GLU A 133 15.39 -0.15 21.54
C GLU A 133 15.12 -1.45 20.77
N VAL A 134 14.01 -1.52 20.04
CA VAL A 134 13.58 -2.72 19.31
C VAL A 134 13.49 -2.43 17.82
N ALA A 135 14.45 -2.98 17.07
CA ALA A 135 14.35 -3.11 15.63
C ALA A 135 13.67 -4.45 15.30
N SER A 136 12.37 -4.41 15.00
CA SER A 136 11.47 -5.57 15.24
C SER A 136 11.32 -6.58 14.10
N GLY A 137 12.41 -6.84 13.37
CA GLY A 137 12.44 -7.80 12.27
C GLY A 137 11.61 -7.31 11.09
N ASN A 138 10.73 -8.16 10.55
CA ASN A 138 9.99 -7.86 9.29
C ASN A 138 10.93 -7.63 8.09
N ASP A 139 12.14 -8.16 8.19
CA ASP A 139 13.30 -7.97 7.34
C ASP A 139 13.65 -9.22 6.52
N ALA A 140 12.96 -10.33 6.77
CA ALA A 140 13.09 -11.59 6.03
C ALA A 140 11.72 -12.16 5.61
N ILE A 141 11.67 -12.86 4.47
CA ILE A 141 10.42 -13.46 3.96
C ILE A 141 9.85 -14.50 4.94
N ALA A 142 8.68 -14.20 5.50
CA ALA A 142 7.97 -15.10 6.40
C ALA A 142 7.03 -16.10 5.70
N SER A 143 6.60 -15.81 4.46
CA SER A 143 5.66 -16.65 3.70
C SER A 143 5.58 -16.28 2.22
N HIS A 144 5.22 -17.26 1.39
CA HIS A 144 4.78 -17.04 0.01
C HIS A 144 3.39 -16.37 -0.09
N SER A 145 2.57 -16.43 0.97
CA SER A 145 1.23 -15.84 0.98
C SER A 145 1.29 -14.36 1.40
N PRO A 146 0.84 -13.41 0.56
CA PRO A 146 0.74 -12.01 0.94
C PRO A 146 -0.10 -11.80 2.20
N THR A 147 -1.24 -12.50 2.31
CA THR A 147 -2.11 -12.47 3.50
C THR A 147 -1.35 -12.87 4.77
N ARG A 148 -0.52 -13.91 4.69
CA ARG A 148 0.23 -14.40 5.85
C ARG A 148 1.40 -13.49 6.22
N ARG A 149 2.08 -12.90 5.23
CA ARG A 149 3.12 -11.87 5.45
C ARG A 149 2.54 -10.66 6.16
N ALA A 150 1.40 -10.16 5.67
CA ALA A 150 0.68 -9.04 6.27
C ALA A 150 0.21 -9.36 7.69
N ALA A 151 -0.43 -10.52 7.91
CA ALA A 151 -0.89 -10.91 9.24
C ALA A 151 0.25 -11.01 10.28
N LYS A 152 1.44 -11.46 9.87
CA LYS A 152 2.65 -11.45 10.73
C LYS A 152 3.05 -10.02 11.07
N LEU A 153 3.18 -9.16 10.06
CA LEU A 153 3.60 -7.76 10.20
C LEU A 153 2.71 -6.98 11.17
N MET A 154 1.39 -7.21 11.16
CA MET A 154 0.43 -6.44 11.97
C MET A 154 0.76 -6.42 13.47
N GLY A 155 1.48 -7.43 13.98
CA GLY A 155 1.93 -7.45 15.36
C GLY A 155 2.88 -6.30 15.73
N GLN A 156 3.70 -5.83 14.78
CA GLN A 156 4.62 -4.71 14.97
C GLN A 156 4.11 -3.41 14.34
N PHE A 157 3.44 -3.51 13.18
CA PHE A 157 2.93 -2.35 12.45
C PHE A 157 1.88 -1.56 13.24
N LEU A 158 0.85 -2.23 13.78
CA LEU A 158 -0.25 -1.56 14.47
C LEU A 158 0.18 -0.84 15.77
N PRO A 159 0.96 -1.46 16.68
CA PRO A 159 1.39 -0.76 17.90
C PRO A 159 2.55 0.22 17.67
N GLY A 160 3.34 0.03 16.60
CA GLY A 160 4.62 0.70 16.41
C GLY A 160 5.73 0.12 17.29
N THR A 161 6.95 0.17 16.77
CA THR A 161 8.21 -0.12 17.49
C THR A 161 9.23 0.94 17.09
N ASP A 162 10.41 0.96 17.71
CA ASP A 162 11.45 1.95 17.36
C ASP A 162 11.83 1.86 15.87
N PHE A 163 11.91 0.62 15.34
CA PHE A 163 11.93 0.36 13.90
C PHE A 163 10.94 -0.77 13.57
N VAL A 164 9.77 -0.41 13.02
CA VAL A 164 8.69 -1.35 12.63
C VAL A 164 9.21 -2.48 11.77
N THR A 165 10.10 -2.13 10.84
CA THR A 165 10.90 -3.06 10.08
C THR A 165 12.38 -2.75 10.29
N SER A 166 13.17 -3.74 10.69
CA SER A 166 14.62 -3.61 10.81
C SER A 166 15.35 -3.81 9.48
N GLY A 167 14.62 -4.06 8.39
CA GLY A 167 15.17 -4.27 7.06
C GLY A 167 14.10 -4.25 5.98
N TRP A 168 13.34 -3.15 5.88
CA TRP A 168 12.52 -2.91 4.68
C TRP A 168 13.41 -2.96 3.44
N SER A 169 13.08 -3.82 2.48
CA SER A 169 13.90 -3.92 1.28
C SER A 169 13.60 -2.74 0.36
N VAL A 170 14.52 -1.79 0.23
CA VAL A 170 14.40 -0.65 -0.70
C VAL A 170 14.66 -1.03 -2.17
N MET A 171 14.86 -2.32 -2.42
CA MET A 171 15.08 -2.93 -3.73
C MET A 171 14.18 -4.16 -3.89
N PRO A 172 13.89 -4.62 -5.12
CA PRO A 172 13.11 -5.82 -5.32
C PRO A 172 13.79 -7.03 -4.70
N ARG A 173 13.01 -8.05 -4.35
CA ARG A 173 13.51 -9.29 -3.73
C ARG A 173 14.73 -9.90 -4.40
N TYR A 174 14.79 -9.80 -5.74
CA TYR A 174 15.89 -10.37 -6.52
C TYR A 174 17.27 -9.84 -6.11
N ASP A 175 17.35 -8.56 -5.76
CA ASP A 175 18.60 -7.88 -5.38
C ASP A 175 18.88 -7.95 -3.87
N ASN A 176 17.91 -8.37 -3.07
CA ASN A 176 18.07 -8.42 -1.64
C ASN A 176 18.99 -9.59 -1.23
N MET A 177 20.21 -9.25 -0.83
CA MET A 177 21.25 -10.21 -0.44
C MET A 177 21.03 -10.88 0.94
N PHE A 178 19.97 -10.53 1.67
CA PHE A 178 19.57 -11.17 2.93
C PHE A 178 18.47 -12.24 2.74
N GLY A 179 18.18 -12.63 1.49
CA GLY A 179 17.16 -13.63 1.17
C GLY A 179 15.76 -13.04 0.97
N GLY A 180 15.67 -11.72 0.76
CA GLY A 180 14.43 -10.99 0.54
C GLY A 180 13.82 -10.44 1.83
N GLY A 181 13.41 -9.16 1.78
CA GLY A 181 12.61 -8.54 2.84
C GLY A 181 11.25 -9.20 3.00
N ASN A 182 10.62 -9.09 4.19
CA ASN A 182 9.21 -9.47 4.30
C ASN A 182 8.33 -8.60 3.40
N TYR A 183 8.76 -7.34 3.20
CA TYR A 183 8.26 -6.38 2.24
C TYR A 183 9.44 -5.79 1.46
N ASP A 184 9.20 -5.42 0.21
CA ASP A 184 10.20 -4.84 -0.67
C ASP A 184 9.68 -3.64 -1.47
N SER A 185 10.46 -3.14 -2.44
CA SER A 185 10.09 -1.98 -3.25
C SER A 185 8.81 -2.20 -4.05
N ASP A 186 8.46 -3.45 -4.39
CA ASP A 186 7.23 -3.77 -5.12
C ASP A 186 5.99 -3.64 -4.22
N ASP A 187 6.16 -3.64 -2.90
CA ASP A 187 5.08 -3.53 -1.92
C ASP A 187 4.92 -2.07 -1.38
N LEU A 188 5.56 -1.05 -1.99
CA LEU A 188 5.55 0.35 -1.50
C LEU A 188 4.15 0.98 -1.50
N ASP A 189 3.40 0.83 -2.59
CA ASP A 189 2.06 1.41 -2.70
C ASP A 189 1.08 0.77 -1.71
N GLU A 190 1.19 -0.54 -1.50
CA GLU A 190 0.46 -1.26 -0.46
C GLU A 190 0.81 -0.74 0.92
N TRP A 191 2.09 -0.50 1.21
CA TRP A 191 2.52 0.02 2.51
C TRP A 191 1.98 1.42 2.79
N LEU A 192 2.10 2.32 1.82
CA LEU A 192 1.56 3.68 1.90
C LEU A 192 0.04 3.64 2.10
N THR A 193 -0.65 2.77 1.37
CA THR A 193 -2.09 2.55 1.52
C THR A 193 -2.46 2.01 2.89
N MET A 194 -1.70 1.04 3.42
CA MET A 194 -1.92 0.48 4.75
C MET A 194 -1.74 1.53 5.86
N GLN A 195 -0.73 2.39 5.77
CA GLN A 195 -0.52 3.49 6.72
C GLN A 195 -1.73 4.44 6.75
N ARG A 196 -2.22 4.82 5.57
CA ARG A 196 -3.43 5.65 5.43
C ARG A 196 -4.66 4.95 6.02
N ASP A 197 -4.93 3.72 5.62
CA ASP A 197 -6.18 3.03 5.93
C ASP A 197 -6.31 2.71 7.43
N TRP A 198 -5.19 2.41 8.11
CA TRP A 198 -5.17 2.16 9.56
C TRP A 198 -4.92 3.41 10.41
N GLN A 199 -4.59 4.55 9.78
CA GLN A 199 -4.07 5.74 10.47
C GLN A 199 -2.88 5.38 11.39
N VAL A 200 -1.89 4.69 10.81
CA VAL A 200 -0.67 4.22 11.48
C VAL A 200 0.55 4.78 10.75
N ASP A 201 1.52 5.30 11.50
CA ASP A 201 2.80 5.72 10.92
C ASP A 201 3.75 4.52 10.88
N GLY A 202 3.96 3.99 9.67
CA GLY A 202 4.91 2.93 9.37
C GLY A 202 6.30 3.46 9.01
N GLY A 203 6.53 4.77 9.10
CA GLY A 203 7.85 5.39 8.88
C GLY A 203 8.26 5.57 7.42
N ILE A 204 7.38 5.31 6.45
CA ILE A 204 7.65 5.53 5.01
C ILE A 204 6.66 6.56 4.48
N GLU A 205 7.16 7.56 3.77
CA GLU A 205 6.35 8.64 3.21
C GLU A 205 6.23 8.56 1.68
N PRO A 206 5.12 9.06 1.11
CA PRO A 206 4.95 9.10 -0.34
C PRO A 206 5.92 10.10 -0.97
N LEU A 207 6.52 9.71 -2.09
CA LEU A 207 7.36 10.56 -2.93
C LEU A 207 6.83 10.54 -4.37
N THR A 208 7.08 11.63 -5.10
CA THR A 208 6.86 11.67 -6.55
C THR A 208 8.00 10.98 -7.29
N GLU A 209 7.72 10.47 -8.49
CA GLU A 209 8.73 9.87 -9.36
C GLU A 209 9.87 10.84 -9.66
N GLU A 210 9.57 12.13 -9.91
CA GLU A 210 10.57 13.17 -10.13
C GLU A 210 11.53 13.32 -8.94
N GLN A 211 11.02 13.33 -7.71
CA GLN A 211 11.87 13.38 -6.51
C GLN A 211 12.76 12.14 -6.36
N VAL A 212 12.24 10.96 -6.71
CA VAL A 212 13.00 9.70 -6.68
C VAL A 212 14.11 9.70 -7.73
N VAL A 213 13.83 10.18 -8.94
CA VAL A 213 14.82 10.32 -10.02
C VAL A 213 15.92 11.29 -9.60
N ASP A 214 15.58 12.46 -9.08
CA ASP A 214 16.54 13.49 -8.66
C ASP A 214 17.50 12.97 -7.58
N VAL A 215 16.98 12.28 -6.55
CA VAL A 215 17.82 11.76 -5.47
C VAL A 215 18.71 10.61 -5.94
N ARG A 216 18.23 9.75 -6.84
CA ARG A 216 19.01 8.63 -7.40
C ARG A 216 20.12 9.13 -8.31
N GLU A 217 19.83 10.07 -9.22
CA GLU A 217 20.86 10.66 -10.08
C GLU A 217 21.94 11.35 -9.24
N ARG A 218 21.53 12.16 -8.25
CA ARG A 218 22.47 12.83 -7.34
C ARG A 218 23.37 11.83 -6.61
N GLY A 219 22.81 10.73 -6.12
CA GLY A 219 23.55 9.65 -5.47
C GLY A 219 24.53 8.95 -6.42
N ALA A 220 24.08 8.61 -7.63
CA ALA A 220 24.89 7.96 -8.65
C ALA A 220 26.07 8.85 -9.12
N ARG A 221 25.84 10.15 -9.32
CA ARG A 221 26.91 11.10 -9.65
C ARG A 221 27.87 11.34 -8.48
N ALA A 222 27.37 11.36 -7.24
CA ALA A 222 28.22 11.50 -6.06
C ALA A 222 29.19 10.30 -5.93
N ILE A 223 28.71 9.07 -6.08
CA ILE A 223 29.56 7.89 -6.02
C ILE A 223 30.52 7.81 -7.22
N GLN A 224 30.08 8.23 -8.41
CA GLN A 224 30.95 8.38 -9.58
C GLN A 224 32.14 9.31 -9.30
N ALA A 225 31.90 10.48 -8.70
CA ALA A 225 32.95 11.43 -8.33
C ALA A 225 33.93 10.84 -7.28
N VAL A 226 33.41 10.12 -6.29
CA VAL A 226 34.23 9.44 -5.28
C VAL A 226 35.15 8.39 -5.92
N PHE A 227 34.61 7.53 -6.79
CA PHE A 227 35.39 6.51 -7.48
C PHE A 227 36.50 7.12 -8.34
N ALA A 228 36.19 8.20 -9.06
CA ALA A 228 37.18 8.94 -9.85
C ALA A 228 38.30 9.54 -8.97
N ALA A 229 37.95 10.14 -7.83
CA ALA A 229 38.91 10.80 -6.94
C ALA A 229 39.93 9.83 -6.32
N PHE A 230 39.51 8.60 -5.99
CA PHE A 230 40.39 7.57 -5.42
C PHE A 230 41.07 6.67 -6.47
N GLY A 231 40.83 6.92 -7.76
CA GLY A 231 41.34 6.11 -8.86
C GLY A 231 40.85 4.66 -8.79
N PHE A 232 39.57 4.48 -8.44
CA PHE A 232 38.88 3.20 -8.50
C PHE A 232 38.38 2.93 -9.93
N PRO A 233 37.95 1.69 -10.26
CA PRO A 233 37.40 1.39 -11.58
C PRO A 233 36.26 2.34 -11.93
N ALA A 234 36.35 3.03 -13.06
CA ALA A 234 35.45 4.13 -13.39
C ALA A 234 33.97 3.71 -13.36
N ILE A 235 33.11 4.65 -12.95
CA ILE A 235 31.65 4.55 -13.10
C ILE A 235 31.28 5.40 -14.32
N ALA A 236 30.80 4.76 -15.38
CA ALA A 236 30.44 5.43 -16.63
C ALA A 236 29.12 6.21 -16.48
N ASP A 237 28.89 7.21 -17.36
CA ASP A 237 27.62 7.94 -17.39
C ASP A 237 26.43 7.02 -17.71
N GLU A 238 26.67 5.96 -18.49
CA GLU A 238 25.70 4.90 -18.78
C GLU A 238 25.27 4.15 -17.50
N GLU A 239 26.20 3.92 -16.57
CA GLU A 239 25.90 3.32 -15.27
C GLU A 239 25.14 4.29 -14.37
N VAL A 240 25.43 5.59 -14.44
CA VAL A 240 24.70 6.64 -13.72
C VAL A 240 23.26 6.73 -14.21
N GLU A 241 23.03 6.72 -15.53
CA GLU A 241 21.69 6.73 -16.12
C GLU A 241 20.91 5.46 -15.75
N ALA A 242 21.54 4.29 -15.87
CA ALA A 242 20.95 3.01 -15.47
C ALA A 242 20.60 2.96 -13.97
N ALA A 243 21.49 3.45 -13.09
CA ALA A 243 21.20 3.54 -11.67
C ALA A 243 20.11 4.57 -11.34
N THR A 244 19.91 5.57 -12.19
CA THR A 244 18.86 6.59 -11.99
C THR A 244 17.47 6.00 -12.22
N TYR A 245 17.28 5.25 -13.31
CA TYR A 245 15.95 4.79 -13.74
C TYR A 245 15.71 3.27 -13.59
N GLY A 246 16.75 2.48 -13.37
CA GLY A 246 16.66 1.03 -13.24
C GLY A 246 15.90 0.60 -11.98
N LEU A 247 15.10 -0.45 -12.13
CA LEU A 247 14.33 -1.05 -11.04
C LEU A 247 15.23 -1.95 -10.17
N ASP A 248 16.08 -2.75 -10.82
CA ASP A 248 16.98 -3.70 -10.16
C ASP A 248 18.30 -3.87 -10.92
N SER A 249 19.18 -4.71 -10.39
CA SER A 249 20.53 -4.93 -10.90
C SER A 249 20.58 -5.48 -12.34
N ARG A 250 19.48 -6.00 -12.88
CA ARG A 250 19.42 -6.47 -14.28
C ARG A 250 19.34 -5.31 -15.27
N ASP A 251 18.97 -4.12 -14.82
CA ASP A 251 19.01 -2.89 -15.62
C ASP A 251 20.40 -2.23 -15.60
N LEU A 252 21.31 -2.65 -14.70
CA LEU A 252 22.65 -2.10 -14.58
C LEU A 252 23.64 -2.80 -15.53
N PRO A 253 24.58 -2.05 -16.14
CA PRO A 253 25.70 -2.63 -16.88
C PRO A 253 26.57 -3.54 -16.00
N ASP A 254 27.11 -4.61 -16.57
CA ASP A 254 28.08 -5.46 -15.88
C ASP A 254 29.38 -4.70 -15.59
N ARG A 255 29.88 -4.82 -14.36
CA ARG A 255 31.18 -4.28 -13.94
C ARG A 255 32.25 -5.36 -13.84
N ASP A 256 33.51 -4.96 -13.96
CA ASP A 256 34.65 -5.83 -13.63
C ASP A 256 34.75 -6.01 -12.10
N ARG A 257 34.04 -7.04 -11.63
CA ARG A 257 33.97 -7.38 -10.19
C ARG A 257 35.34 -7.67 -9.59
N ALA A 258 36.30 -8.18 -10.38
CA ALA A 258 37.63 -8.46 -9.86
C ALA A 258 38.40 -7.16 -9.59
N ALA A 259 38.28 -6.19 -10.50
CA ALA A 259 38.85 -4.86 -10.31
C ALA A 259 38.17 -4.11 -9.15
N ASP A 260 36.85 -4.21 -9.00
CA ASP A 260 36.12 -3.58 -7.90
C ASP A 260 36.51 -4.19 -6.54
N VAL A 261 36.68 -5.52 -6.45
CA VAL A 261 37.18 -6.17 -5.22
C VAL A 261 38.59 -5.70 -4.87
N ALA A 262 39.48 -5.58 -5.87
CA ALA A 262 40.82 -5.05 -5.63
C ALA A 262 40.79 -3.59 -5.14
N ALA A 263 39.86 -2.77 -5.64
CA ALA A 263 39.64 -1.41 -5.14
C ALA A 263 39.08 -1.39 -3.71
N ALA A 264 38.16 -2.30 -3.38
CA ALA A 264 37.65 -2.44 -2.01
C ALA A 264 38.74 -2.84 -1.02
N ASP A 265 39.68 -3.72 -1.41
CA ASP A 265 40.84 -4.05 -0.57
C ASP A 265 41.75 -2.84 -0.34
N ARG A 266 41.88 -1.94 -1.33
CA ARG A 266 42.62 -0.68 -1.16
C ARG A 266 41.98 0.23 -0.11
N VAL A 267 40.65 0.29 -0.01
CA VAL A 267 39.96 1.09 1.03
C VAL A 267 40.43 0.70 2.43
N LEU A 268 40.60 -0.61 2.67
CA LEU A 268 41.06 -1.13 3.95
C LEU A 268 42.58 -0.95 4.14
N ALA A 269 43.37 -1.26 3.11
CA ALA A 269 44.83 -1.22 3.19
C ALA A 269 45.41 0.20 3.28
N GLU A 270 44.80 1.15 2.57
CA GLU A 270 45.22 2.56 2.55
C GLU A 270 44.61 3.36 3.71
N GLY A 271 43.66 2.78 4.45
CA GLY A 271 43.00 3.45 5.57
C GLY A 271 42.09 4.60 5.15
N ILE A 272 41.51 4.53 3.94
CA ILE A 272 40.60 5.56 3.43
C ILE A 272 39.44 5.69 4.41
N SER A 273 39.14 6.93 4.82
CA SER A 273 38.14 7.22 5.83
C SER A 273 36.90 7.90 5.26
N GLY A 274 35.80 7.87 6.01
CA GLY A 274 34.59 8.63 5.66
C GLY A 274 34.85 10.15 5.58
N LEU A 275 35.85 10.66 6.30
CA LEU A 275 36.29 12.05 6.18
C LEU A 275 37.02 12.31 4.86
N ASP A 276 37.83 11.36 4.37
CA ASP A 276 38.48 11.49 3.06
C ASP A 276 37.43 11.50 1.96
N VAL A 277 36.42 10.62 2.04
CA VAL A 277 35.27 10.60 1.12
C VAL A 277 34.53 11.94 1.13
N ALA A 278 34.19 12.49 2.31
CA ALA A 278 33.53 13.79 2.43
C ALA A 278 34.36 14.92 1.81
N ARG A 279 35.68 14.91 2.01
CA ARG A 279 36.58 15.92 1.43
C ARG A 279 36.63 15.85 -0.09
N GLU A 280 36.65 14.66 -0.67
CA GLU A 280 36.63 14.52 -2.13
C GLU A 280 35.27 14.92 -2.70
N LEU A 281 34.15 14.57 -2.04
CA LEU A 281 32.82 15.02 -2.46
C LEU A 281 32.72 16.55 -2.49
N ASP A 282 33.19 17.24 -1.44
CA ASP A 282 33.18 18.71 -1.39
C ASP A 282 33.99 19.34 -2.54
N ARG A 283 35.19 18.80 -2.81
CA ARG A 283 36.04 19.27 -3.93
C ARG A 283 35.41 19.09 -5.31
N HIS A 284 34.53 18.10 -5.45
CA HIS A 284 33.85 17.80 -6.71
C HIS A 284 32.43 18.40 -6.77
N GLY A 285 32.09 19.32 -5.86
CA GLY A 285 30.84 20.08 -5.91
C GLY A 285 29.65 19.44 -5.20
N PHE A 286 29.85 18.33 -4.48
CA PHE A 286 28.84 17.67 -3.66
C PHE A 286 28.91 18.13 -2.18
N SER A 287 29.02 19.43 -1.95
CA SER A 287 29.21 20.00 -0.60
C SER A 287 28.09 19.65 0.38
N GLU A 288 26.84 19.55 -0.09
CA GLU A 288 25.71 19.12 0.75
C GLU A 288 25.89 17.67 1.24
N VAL A 289 26.28 16.76 0.35
CA VAL A 289 26.54 15.35 0.67
C VAL A 289 27.76 15.22 1.59
N ALA A 290 28.81 15.99 1.32
CA ALA A 290 30.00 16.06 2.15
C ALA A 290 29.67 16.52 3.58
N GLU A 291 28.87 17.59 3.73
CA GLU A 291 28.46 18.09 5.04
C GLU A 291 27.56 17.07 5.77
N ALA A 292 26.70 16.35 5.05
CA ALA A 292 25.90 15.27 5.65
C ALA A 292 26.79 14.14 6.21
N ILE A 293 27.80 13.69 5.45
CA ILE A 293 28.76 12.68 5.91
C ILE A 293 29.56 13.20 7.10
N LEU A 294 30.06 14.44 7.04
CA LEU A 294 30.79 15.07 8.14
C LEU A 294 29.91 15.20 9.40
N GLY A 295 28.65 15.60 9.23
CA GLY A 295 27.64 15.67 10.27
C GLY A 295 27.48 14.32 10.99
N MET A 296 27.42 13.22 10.24
CA MET A 296 27.40 11.87 10.81
C MET A 296 28.68 11.53 11.58
N GLN A 297 29.86 11.96 11.12
CA GLN A 297 31.10 11.77 11.88
C GLN A 297 31.09 12.55 13.20
N ARG A 298 30.46 13.73 13.24
CA ARG A 298 30.36 14.57 14.45
C ARG A 298 29.51 13.93 15.55
N GLN A 299 28.51 13.11 15.20
CA GLN A 299 27.69 12.37 16.17
C GLN A 299 28.51 11.43 17.04
N ARG A 300 29.64 10.95 16.51
CA ARG A 300 30.58 10.09 17.25
C ARG A 300 31.33 10.84 18.34
N VAL A 301 31.47 12.14 18.18
CA VAL A 301 32.14 13.01 19.17
C VAL A 301 31.16 13.39 20.28
N SER A 302 29.91 13.70 19.94
CA SER A 302 28.90 14.03 20.96
C SER A 302 28.46 12.79 21.75
N GLY A 303 28.32 11.65 21.08
CA GLY A 303 27.81 10.42 21.69
C GLY A 303 26.30 10.44 21.95
N ASP A 304 25.58 11.49 21.52
CA ASP A 304 24.14 11.64 21.76
C ASP A 304 23.35 10.49 21.12
N TYR A 305 23.72 10.10 19.90
CA TYR A 305 23.05 9.02 19.18
C TYR A 305 23.40 7.61 19.68
N LEU A 306 24.20 7.49 20.76
CA LEU A 306 24.43 6.21 21.44
C LEU A 306 23.28 5.84 22.39
N GLN A 307 22.38 6.80 22.67
CA GLN A 307 21.23 6.57 23.53
C GLN A 307 20.21 5.64 22.87
N THR A 308 19.38 5.02 23.72
CA THR A 308 18.28 4.14 23.33
C THR A 308 17.39 4.81 22.28
N SER A 309 17.14 4.09 21.18
CA SER A 309 16.23 4.50 20.10
C SER A 309 16.67 5.72 19.29
N ALA A 310 17.94 6.10 19.41
CA ALA A 310 18.43 7.30 18.75
C ALA A 310 18.42 7.21 17.20
N ILE A 311 17.76 8.19 16.59
CA ILE A 311 17.77 8.55 15.17
C ILE A 311 18.21 10.01 15.00
N ILE A 312 18.51 10.41 13.77
CA ILE A 312 19.02 11.77 13.45
C ILE A 312 18.16 12.37 12.36
N ASP A 313 17.68 13.58 12.60
CA ASP A 313 16.88 14.35 11.63
C ASP A 313 17.75 15.06 10.58
N ALA A 314 17.10 15.76 9.64
CA ALA A 314 17.78 16.48 8.56
C ALA A 314 18.67 17.65 9.04
N THR A 315 18.45 18.16 10.26
CA THR A 315 19.26 19.22 10.86
C THR A 315 20.50 18.68 11.60
N GLY A 316 20.57 17.36 11.76
CA GLY A 316 21.60 16.69 12.56
C GLY A 316 21.25 16.60 14.04
N ALA A 317 20.04 16.95 14.45
CA ALA A 317 19.58 16.79 15.83
C ALA A 317 19.20 15.33 16.10
N VAL A 318 19.53 14.86 17.30
CA VAL A 318 19.24 13.50 17.74
C VAL A 318 17.86 13.45 18.41
N SER A 319 17.00 12.55 17.94
CA SER A 319 15.80 12.12 18.65
C SER A 319 16.03 10.71 19.19
N ALA A 320 15.86 10.52 20.49
CA ALA A 320 16.11 9.28 21.20
C ALA A 320 15.10 9.13 22.35
N ALA A 321 14.94 7.94 22.92
CA ALA A 321 14.04 7.73 24.06
C ALA A 321 14.37 8.61 25.28
N ALA A 322 15.61 9.11 25.38
CA ALA A 322 16.05 10.02 26.44
C ALA A 322 15.44 11.43 26.35
N ASN A 323 15.20 11.96 25.15
CA ASN A 323 14.63 13.30 24.93
C ASN A 323 13.24 13.30 24.27
N ASP A 324 12.83 12.17 23.70
CA ASP A 324 11.49 11.89 23.18
C ASP A 324 10.96 10.57 23.78
N PRO A 325 10.67 10.53 25.09
CA PRO A 325 10.23 9.30 25.74
C PRO A 325 8.82 8.92 25.29
N ASN A 326 8.58 7.61 25.12
CA ASN A 326 7.21 7.11 24.95
C ASN A 326 6.43 7.25 26.27
N LEU A 327 5.46 8.16 26.29
CA LEU A 327 4.61 8.46 27.46
C LEU A 327 3.18 7.92 27.31
N TYR A 328 3.02 6.77 26.65
CA TYR A 328 1.72 6.12 26.53
C TYR A 328 1.16 5.68 27.90
N SER A 329 -0.07 6.12 28.18
CA SER A 329 -0.83 5.79 29.40
C SER A 329 -2.30 5.45 29.11
N GLY A 330 -2.62 5.13 27.85
CA GLY A 330 -3.97 4.84 27.38
C GLY A 330 -4.45 5.80 26.28
N PRO A 331 -5.71 5.67 25.83
CA PRO A 331 -6.27 6.50 24.76
C PRO A 331 -6.11 8.00 25.01
N GLY A 332 -5.64 8.73 23.99
CA GLY A 332 -5.41 10.17 24.05
C GLY A 332 -4.04 10.59 24.57
N THR A 333 -3.12 9.64 24.79
CA THR A 333 -1.73 9.90 25.24
C THR A 333 -0.72 9.15 24.36
N GLY A 334 0.57 9.47 24.49
CA GLY A 334 1.64 8.89 23.66
C GLY A 334 1.66 9.43 22.23
N TYR A 335 2.39 8.76 21.34
CA TYR A 335 2.46 9.11 19.92
C TYR A 335 1.07 9.01 19.27
N ARG A 336 0.74 9.99 18.44
CA ARG A 336 -0.50 10.02 17.65
C ARG A 336 -0.20 10.55 16.26
N LEU A 337 -0.69 9.83 15.25
CA LEU A 337 -0.62 10.28 13.87
C LEU A 337 -1.70 11.35 13.62
N GLU A 338 -1.30 12.61 13.75
CA GLU A 338 -2.14 13.79 13.56
C GLU A 338 -1.35 14.95 12.92
N GLY A 339 -2.04 16.05 12.57
CA GLY A 339 -1.42 17.23 11.98
C GLY A 339 -0.77 16.98 10.62
N GLU A 340 0.35 17.67 10.36
CA GLU A 340 1.03 17.66 9.06
C GLU A 340 1.47 16.26 8.63
N ARG A 341 1.96 15.44 9.57
CA ARG A 341 2.38 14.06 9.27
C ARG A 341 1.21 13.21 8.79
N TRP A 342 0.03 13.38 9.40
CA TRP A 342 -1.17 12.68 8.96
C TRP A 342 -1.63 13.14 7.58
N GLU A 343 -1.65 14.46 7.35
CA GLU A 343 -1.99 15.01 6.03
C GLU A 343 -1.03 14.53 4.93
N GLN A 344 0.26 14.36 5.25
CA GLN A 344 1.25 13.82 4.32
C GLN A 344 0.93 12.36 3.95
N LEU A 345 0.64 11.50 4.94
CA LEU A 345 0.37 10.08 4.69
C LEU A 345 -1.00 9.83 4.01
N GLN A 346 -1.91 10.80 4.01
CA GLN A 346 -3.15 10.73 3.23
C GLN A 346 -2.94 10.90 1.73
N ARG A 347 -1.95 11.72 1.32
CA ARG A 347 -1.70 12.12 -0.07
C ARG A 347 -0.95 11.04 -0.85
N LEU A 348 -1.65 9.98 -1.23
CA LEU A 348 -1.06 8.92 -2.03
C LEU A 348 -0.81 9.39 -3.48
N PRO A 349 0.23 8.87 -4.16
CA PRO A 349 0.56 9.28 -5.54
C PRO A 349 -0.59 9.08 -6.56
N HIS A 350 -1.48 8.12 -6.31
CA HIS A 350 -2.58 7.75 -7.21
C HIS A 350 -3.97 8.16 -6.68
N GLU A 351 -4.03 9.13 -5.76
CA GLU A 351 -5.30 9.67 -5.28
C GLU A 351 -6.04 10.44 -6.39
N LEU A 352 -7.36 10.23 -6.49
CA LEU A 352 -8.23 10.94 -7.43
C LEU A 352 -9.21 11.82 -6.65
N ASP A 353 -9.35 13.10 -7.05
CA ASP A 353 -10.42 13.96 -6.52
C ASP A 353 -11.78 13.41 -6.97
N ALA A 354 -12.64 13.09 -6.01
CA ALA A 354 -13.99 12.62 -6.27
C ALA A 354 -14.79 13.58 -7.18
N ARG A 355 -14.54 14.89 -7.09
CA ARG A 355 -15.17 15.90 -7.96
C ARG A 355 -14.70 15.82 -9.41
N ALA A 356 -13.48 15.37 -9.65
CA ALA A 356 -12.97 15.14 -11.01
C ALA A 356 -13.61 13.89 -11.67
N LEU A 357 -14.28 13.03 -10.88
CA LEU A 357 -15.06 11.91 -11.40
C LEU A 357 -16.48 12.32 -11.84
N GLU A 358 -16.90 13.54 -11.53
CA GLU A 358 -18.06 14.17 -12.15
C GLU A 358 -17.68 14.42 -13.62
N GLY A 359 -18.34 13.72 -14.55
CA GLY A 359 -18.05 13.86 -15.98
C GLY A 359 -18.23 15.32 -16.45
N PRO A 360 -17.69 15.69 -17.62
CA PRO A 360 -17.80 17.05 -18.12
C PRO A 360 -19.26 17.50 -18.21
N ASP A 361 -19.50 18.80 -17.97
CA ASP A 361 -20.81 19.43 -18.22
C ASP A 361 -21.29 19.08 -19.63
N ALA A 362 -22.51 18.53 -19.71
CA ALA A 362 -23.03 17.98 -20.96
C ALA A 362 -23.31 19.07 -22.01
N ALA A 363 -23.04 18.74 -23.29
CA ALA A 363 -23.33 19.59 -24.45
C ALA A 363 -24.84 19.93 -24.61
N ASP A 364 -25.14 21.11 -25.17
CA ASP A 364 -26.47 21.76 -25.28
C ASP A 364 -27.60 20.96 -25.97
N GLN A 365 -27.36 19.79 -26.56
CA GLN A 365 -28.42 19.05 -27.27
C GLN A 365 -29.26 18.16 -26.34
N ALA A 366 -30.57 18.39 -26.34
CA ALA A 366 -31.53 17.55 -25.61
C ALA A 366 -31.55 16.10 -26.15
N VAL A 367 -31.54 15.12 -25.24
CA VAL A 367 -31.68 13.69 -25.60
C VAL A 367 -33.15 13.27 -25.59
N VAL A 368 -33.93 13.83 -24.67
CA VAL A 368 -35.37 13.61 -24.55
C VAL A 368 -36.09 14.94 -24.32
N ALA A 369 -37.35 15.04 -24.72
CA ALA A 369 -38.25 16.15 -24.42
C ALA A 369 -39.35 15.68 -23.47
N GLU A 370 -39.57 16.41 -22.37
CA GLU A 370 -40.72 16.19 -21.48
C GLU A 370 -41.98 16.79 -22.14
N THR A 371 -43.07 16.03 -22.20
CA THR A 371 -44.31 16.47 -22.86
C THR A 371 -45.42 16.75 -21.85
N GLU A 372 -46.13 15.72 -21.42
CA GLU A 372 -47.28 15.82 -20.51
C GLU A 372 -47.13 14.94 -19.26
N VAL A 373 -48.03 15.09 -18.30
CA VAL A 373 -48.08 14.19 -17.13
C VAL A 373 -48.47 12.79 -17.59
N ALA A 374 -47.70 11.79 -17.20
CA ALA A 374 -47.90 10.41 -17.63
C ALA A 374 -49.23 9.85 -17.08
N GLY A 375 -50.09 9.42 -18.00
CA GLY A 375 -51.36 8.75 -17.69
C GLY A 375 -51.26 7.22 -17.72
N ILE A 376 -52.31 6.54 -17.26
CA ILE A 376 -52.43 5.08 -17.41
C ILE A 376 -52.93 4.78 -18.84
N ALA A 377 -52.27 3.86 -19.54
CA ALA A 377 -52.72 3.42 -20.86
C ALA A 377 -53.71 2.24 -20.75
N ASP A 378 -54.71 2.19 -21.63
CA ASP A 378 -55.69 1.08 -21.69
C ASP A 378 -55.34 0.09 -22.82
N ARG A 379 -54.15 -0.52 -22.71
CA ARG A 379 -53.61 -1.41 -23.76
C ARG A 379 -52.75 -2.52 -23.19
N ALA A 380 -53.06 -3.76 -23.54
CA ALA A 380 -52.31 -4.93 -23.10
C ALA A 380 -50.90 -5.07 -23.74
N ASP A 381 -50.61 -4.33 -24.82
CA ASP A 381 -49.30 -4.32 -25.48
C ASP A 381 -48.38 -3.17 -25.03
N ASP A 382 -48.80 -2.33 -24.08
CA ASP A 382 -48.02 -1.19 -23.56
C ASP A 382 -46.89 -1.67 -22.62
N VAL A 383 -45.66 -1.22 -22.86
CA VAL A 383 -44.50 -1.47 -21.98
C VAL A 383 -43.83 -0.14 -21.68
N VAL A 384 -43.91 0.30 -20.43
CA VAL A 384 -43.29 1.56 -20.00
C VAL A 384 -41.80 1.35 -19.73
N ILE A 385 -40.95 2.21 -20.26
CA ILE A 385 -39.56 2.40 -19.84
C ILE A 385 -39.56 3.62 -18.91
N ALA A 386 -39.52 3.37 -17.61
CA ALA A 386 -39.43 4.38 -16.59
C ALA A 386 -37.95 4.68 -16.29
N VAL A 387 -37.54 5.93 -16.50
CA VAL A 387 -36.18 6.39 -16.22
C VAL A 387 -36.13 7.25 -14.97
N GLY A 388 -34.97 7.26 -14.32
CA GLY A 388 -34.71 8.09 -13.16
C GLY A 388 -34.72 9.60 -13.46
N PRO A 389 -34.80 10.44 -12.41
CA PRO A 389 -35.03 11.88 -12.54
C PRO A 389 -33.94 12.61 -13.33
N ALA A 390 -32.69 12.15 -13.28
CA ALA A 390 -31.56 12.75 -14.00
C ALA A 390 -31.24 12.10 -15.37
N PHE A 391 -31.92 11.00 -15.71
CA PHE A 391 -31.57 10.20 -16.89
C PHE A 391 -31.80 10.98 -18.18
N ALA A 392 -30.77 11.06 -19.02
CA ALA A 392 -30.83 11.73 -20.33
C ALA A 392 -31.11 13.24 -20.22
N ASP A 393 -30.81 13.80 -19.05
CA ASP A 393 -30.81 15.23 -18.75
C ASP A 393 -29.34 15.67 -18.50
N HIS A 394 -28.97 16.00 -17.26
CA HIS A 394 -27.58 16.30 -16.90
C HIS A 394 -26.71 15.04 -16.75
N LEU A 395 -27.30 13.87 -16.50
CA LEU A 395 -26.61 12.58 -16.63
C LEU A 395 -26.90 11.95 -18.00
N ARG A 396 -25.84 11.63 -18.76
CA ARG A 396 -25.97 11.18 -20.17
C ARG A 396 -25.25 9.89 -20.52
N THR A 397 -24.47 9.33 -19.61
CA THR A 397 -23.76 8.07 -19.83
C THR A 397 -23.91 7.16 -18.63
N THR A 398 -24.09 5.86 -18.89
CA THR A 398 -24.06 4.84 -17.84
C THR A 398 -22.67 4.72 -17.24
N ILE A 399 -22.54 4.03 -16.10
CA ILE A 399 -21.24 3.78 -15.48
C ILE A 399 -20.30 2.95 -16.36
N GLY A 400 -20.86 2.13 -17.25
CA GLY A 400 -20.11 1.37 -18.27
C GLY A 400 -19.74 2.18 -19.51
N GLY A 401 -20.08 3.48 -19.55
CA GLY A 401 -19.73 4.39 -20.66
C GLY A 401 -20.69 4.39 -21.84
N LEU A 402 -21.87 3.78 -21.73
CA LEU A 402 -22.88 3.79 -22.80
C LEU A 402 -23.69 5.08 -22.77
N ALA A 403 -23.90 5.71 -23.93
CA ALA A 403 -24.76 6.89 -24.02
C ALA A 403 -26.23 6.53 -23.73
N HIS A 404 -26.92 7.36 -22.95
CA HIS A 404 -28.31 7.13 -22.58
C HIS A 404 -29.25 7.07 -23.79
N ARG A 405 -28.95 7.84 -24.84
CA ARG A 405 -29.67 7.80 -26.12
C ARG A 405 -29.66 6.38 -26.71
N ASP A 406 -28.48 5.77 -26.77
CA ASP A 406 -28.28 4.43 -27.35
C ASP A 406 -28.93 3.35 -26.47
N VAL A 407 -28.87 3.52 -25.15
CA VAL A 407 -29.56 2.65 -24.18
C VAL A 407 -31.07 2.69 -24.37
N LEU A 408 -31.67 3.89 -24.48
CA LEU A 408 -33.10 4.04 -24.76
C LEU A 408 -33.45 3.41 -26.10
N GLN A 409 -32.66 3.67 -27.14
CA GLN A 409 -32.90 3.11 -28.47
C GLN A 409 -32.88 1.58 -28.45
N ALA A 410 -31.90 0.96 -27.78
CA ALA A 410 -31.82 -0.50 -27.65
C ALA A 410 -33.05 -1.08 -26.93
N LEU A 411 -33.50 -0.47 -25.83
CA LEU A 411 -34.71 -0.88 -25.11
C LEU A 411 -35.97 -0.77 -25.99
N LEU A 412 -36.14 0.37 -26.67
CA LEU A 412 -37.24 0.63 -27.59
C LEU A 412 -37.28 -0.39 -28.72
N GLU A 413 -36.14 -0.69 -29.33
CA GLU A 413 -36.01 -1.70 -30.39
C GLU A 413 -36.36 -3.09 -29.87
N GLY A 414 -35.84 -3.49 -28.71
CA GLY A 414 -36.13 -4.78 -28.09
C GLY A 414 -37.62 -5.00 -27.84
N ILE A 415 -38.32 -3.98 -27.31
CA ILE A 415 -39.77 -4.05 -27.06
C ILE A 415 -40.54 -4.21 -28.39
N ARG A 416 -40.20 -3.42 -29.41
CA ARG A 416 -40.87 -3.47 -30.72
C ARG A 416 -40.67 -4.82 -31.42
N GLU A 417 -39.46 -5.39 -31.35
CA GLU A 417 -39.14 -6.69 -31.94
C GLU A 417 -39.97 -7.84 -31.35
N ALA A 418 -40.27 -7.77 -30.05
CA ALA A 418 -41.10 -8.75 -29.37
C ALA A 418 -42.62 -8.47 -29.53
N GLY A 419 -43.01 -7.40 -30.22
CA GLY A 419 -44.40 -7.05 -30.55
C GLY A 419 -45.10 -6.18 -29.50
N GLY A 420 -44.36 -5.63 -28.52
CA GLY A 420 -44.85 -4.63 -27.59
C GLY A 420 -44.77 -3.22 -28.16
N ARG A 421 -45.46 -2.29 -27.50
CA ARG A 421 -45.40 -0.85 -27.79
C ARG A 421 -44.69 -0.14 -26.64
N PRO A 422 -43.49 0.41 -26.88
CA PRO A 422 -42.77 1.09 -25.83
C PRO A 422 -43.32 2.50 -25.59
N ARG A 423 -43.29 2.93 -24.33
CA ARG A 423 -43.55 4.32 -23.91
C ARG A 423 -42.47 4.76 -22.93
N LEU A 424 -42.00 5.99 -23.02
CA LEU A 424 -40.93 6.51 -22.16
C LEU A 424 -41.51 7.43 -21.09
N VAL A 425 -41.15 7.20 -19.83
CA VAL A 425 -41.64 7.99 -18.70
C VAL A 425 -40.47 8.38 -17.81
N ARG A 426 -40.43 9.63 -17.32
CA ARG A 426 -39.50 10.06 -16.26
C ARG A 426 -40.19 9.99 -14.91
N VAL A 427 -39.64 9.21 -13.99
CA VAL A 427 -40.05 9.19 -12.58
C VAL A 427 -39.26 10.26 -11.84
N ARG A 428 -39.96 11.23 -11.25
CA ARG A 428 -39.34 12.43 -10.65
C ARG A 428 -39.26 12.41 -9.13
N HIS A 429 -40.04 11.56 -8.47
CA HIS A 429 -40.17 11.56 -7.00
C HIS A 429 -39.31 10.47 -6.32
N SER A 430 -38.56 9.67 -7.07
CA SER A 430 -37.65 8.64 -6.54
C SER A 430 -36.47 8.44 -7.48
N SER A 431 -35.29 8.17 -6.92
CA SER A 431 -34.10 7.73 -7.66
C SER A 431 -33.83 6.23 -7.51
N ASP A 432 -34.62 5.50 -6.70
CA ASP A 432 -34.46 4.06 -6.51
C ASP A 432 -35.03 3.28 -7.71
N VAL A 433 -34.20 2.45 -8.34
CA VAL A 433 -34.56 1.72 -9.57
C VAL A 433 -35.81 0.84 -9.40
N ALA A 434 -36.01 0.26 -8.23
CA ALA A 434 -37.13 -0.63 -7.96
C ALA A 434 -38.43 0.18 -7.90
N PHE A 435 -38.42 1.32 -7.20
CA PHE A 435 -39.55 2.25 -7.18
C PHE A 435 -39.81 2.90 -8.54
N ILE A 436 -38.75 3.23 -9.31
CA ILE A 436 -38.88 3.73 -10.69
C ILE A 436 -39.60 2.68 -11.55
N GLY A 437 -39.15 1.42 -11.50
CA GLY A 437 -39.75 0.31 -12.24
C GLY A 437 -41.18 0.03 -11.80
N HIS A 438 -41.46 -0.03 -10.50
CA HIS A 438 -42.80 -0.25 -9.96
C HIS A 438 -43.76 0.87 -10.35
N HIS A 439 -43.34 2.13 -10.25
CA HIS A 439 -44.17 3.27 -10.64
C HIS A 439 -44.47 3.24 -12.15
N GLY A 440 -43.47 2.95 -12.98
CA GLY A 440 -43.68 2.72 -14.42
C GLY A 440 -44.66 1.57 -14.70
N ALA A 441 -44.59 0.49 -13.93
CA ALA A 441 -45.47 -0.66 -14.09
C ALA A 441 -46.93 -0.31 -13.77
N GLY A 442 -47.16 0.54 -12.76
CA GLY A 442 -48.50 1.06 -12.44
C GLY A 442 -49.08 2.03 -13.49
N LEU A 443 -48.23 2.64 -14.32
CA LEU A 443 -48.66 3.47 -15.45
C LEU A 443 -48.89 2.63 -16.73
N SER A 444 -48.26 1.47 -16.82
CA SER A 444 -48.28 0.59 -17.98
C SER A 444 -49.63 -0.13 -18.14
N GLY A 445 -50.18 -0.10 -19.35
CA GLY A 445 -51.43 -0.81 -19.66
C GLY A 445 -51.33 -2.34 -19.60
N SER A 446 -50.13 -2.90 -19.72
CA SER A 446 -49.87 -4.33 -19.48
C SER A 446 -49.54 -4.65 -18.02
N GLY A 447 -49.33 -3.63 -17.19
CA GLY A 447 -48.79 -3.76 -15.85
C GLY A 447 -47.29 -4.11 -15.80
N VAL A 448 -46.56 -4.13 -16.93
CA VAL A 448 -45.11 -4.41 -17.00
C VAL A 448 -44.34 -3.15 -17.38
N ALA A 449 -43.22 -2.91 -16.71
CA ALA A 449 -42.31 -1.82 -17.03
C ALA A 449 -40.83 -2.18 -16.83
N ILE A 450 -39.97 -1.37 -17.43
CA ILE A 450 -38.53 -1.39 -17.25
C ILE A 450 -38.14 -0.14 -16.45
N GLY A 451 -37.56 -0.29 -15.27
CA GLY A 451 -36.98 0.80 -14.50
C GLY A 451 -35.50 0.94 -14.81
N VAL A 452 -35.01 2.16 -15.10
CA VAL A 452 -33.60 2.43 -15.45
C VAL A 452 -33.07 3.64 -14.68
N GLN A 453 -31.98 3.44 -13.93
CA GLN A 453 -31.19 4.52 -13.34
C GLN A 453 -30.18 5.09 -14.33
N SER A 454 -29.75 6.34 -14.13
CA SER A 454 -28.73 7.00 -14.95
C SER A 454 -27.42 6.23 -15.00
N LYS A 455 -26.98 5.65 -13.88
CA LYS A 455 -25.78 4.79 -13.88
C LYS A 455 -25.93 3.47 -14.66
N GLY A 456 -27.13 3.13 -15.14
CA GLY A 456 -27.43 1.97 -15.97
C GLY A 456 -28.06 0.78 -15.24
N THR A 457 -28.18 0.82 -13.91
CA THR A 457 -28.89 -0.25 -13.18
C THR A 457 -30.33 -0.33 -13.65
N THR A 458 -30.78 -1.54 -13.95
CA THR A 458 -32.06 -1.77 -14.64
C THR A 458 -32.86 -2.87 -13.96
N VAL A 459 -34.18 -2.78 -13.99
CA VAL A 459 -35.11 -3.79 -13.48
C VAL A 459 -36.28 -3.96 -14.43
N ILE A 460 -36.78 -5.19 -14.61
CA ILE A 460 -38.11 -5.43 -15.18
C ILE A 460 -39.07 -5.66 -14.02
N HIS A 461 -40.13 -4.87 -13.95
CA HIS A 461 -41.10 -4.87 -12.85
C HIS A 461 -42.52 -5.16 -13.35
N ARG A 462 -43.38 -5.65 -12.45
CA ARG A 462 -44.82 -5.82 -12.67
C ARG A 462 -45.64 -5.13 -11.56
N ALA A 463 -46.81 -4.60 -11.89
CA ALA A 463 -47.59 -3.71 -11.02
C ALA A 463 -48.21 -4.39 -9.78
N ASP A 464 -48.37 -5.71 -9.81
CA ASP A 464 -48.93 -6.53 -8.72
C ASP A 464 -47.85 -7.07 -7.76
N LEU A 465 -46.56 -6.86 -8.07
CA LEU A 465 -45.44 -7.24 -7.21
C LEU A 465 -45.21 -6.20 -6.13
N GLN A 466 -44.53 -6.60 -5.05
CA GLN A 466 -44.08 -5.63 -4.04
C GLN A 466 -43.00 -4.71 -4.63
N PRO A 467 -42.85 -3.46 -4.15
CA PRO A 467 -41.90 -2.50 -4.73
C PRO A 467 -40.42 -2.92 -4.78
N LEU A 468 -40.01 -3.86 -3.92
CA LEU A 468 -38.64 -4.39 -3.88
C LEU A 468 -38.54 -5.82 -4.44
N ASP A 469 -39.62 -6.32 -5.03
CA ASP A 469 -39.64 -7.56 -5.81
C ASP A 469 -39.60 -7.20 -7.30
N ASN A 470 -39.35 -8.16 -8.18
CA ASN A 470 -39.17 -7.87 -9.59
C ASN A 470 -39.26 -9.14 -10.45
N LEU A 471 -39.41 -8.96 -11.77
CA LEU A 471 -39.33 -10.07 -12.72
C LEU A 471 -37.87 -10.43 -13.04
N GLU A 472 -37.04 -9.41 -13.33
CA GLU A 472 -35.61 -9.57 -13.59
C GLU A 472 -34.83 -8.35 -13.08
N LEU A 473 -33.62 -8.54 -12.52
CA LEU A 473 -32.78 -7.49 -11.94
C LEU A 473 -31.40 -7.47 -12.60
N PHE A 474 -30.98 -6.30 -13.03
CA PHE A 474 -29.68 -6.06 -13.67
C PHE A 474 -28.84 -5.13 -12.79
N GLY A 475 -28.36 -5.69 -11.67
CA GLY A 475 -27.57 -4.97 -10.66
C GLY A 475 -26.13 -4.64 -11.09
N MET A 476 -25.57 -5.40 -12.04
CA MET A 476 -24.21 -5.24 -12.55
C MET A 476 -24.15 -4.27 -13.73
N ALA A 477 -24.57 -3.01 -13.49
CA ALA A 477 -24.63 -1.97 -14.52
C ALA A 477 -23.34 -1.78 -15.36
N PRO A 478 -22.12 -1.86 -14.80
CA PRO A 478 -20.88 -1.75 -15.59
C PRO A 478 -20.72 -2.83 -16.66
N SER A 479 -21.43 -3.96 -16.54
CA SER A 479 -21.33 -5.10 -17.44
C SER A 479 -22.47 -5.18 -18.46
N LEU A 480 -23.42 -4.24 -18.42
CA LEU A 480 -24.53 -4.19 -19.37
C LEU A 480 -24.08 -3.59 -20.70
N THR A 481 -24.37 -4.29 -21.80
CA THR A 481 -24.12 -3.84 -23.17
C THR A 481 -25.41 -3.39 -23.85
N LEU A 482 -25.32 -2.76 -25.02
CA LEU A 482 -26.52 -2.45 -25.82
C LEU A 482 -27.33 -3.70 -26.18
N ASP A 483 -26.67 -4.84 -26.40
CA ASP A 483 -27.35 -6.12 -26.61
C ASP A 483 -28.08 -6.60 -25.35
N SER A 484 -27.50 -6.38 -24.16
CA SER A 484 -28.19 -6.62 -22.89
C SER A 484 -29.47 -5.78 -22.82
N TYR A 485 -29.39 -4.46 -23.05
CA TYR A 485 -30.56 -3.57 -23.04
C TYR A 485 -31.62 -3.97 -24.07
N ARG A 486 -31.21 -4.37 -25.29
CA ARG A 486 -32.15 -4.88 -26.30
C ARG A 486 -32.84 -6.17 -25.85
N ALA A 487 -32.11 -7.09 -25.24
CA ALA A 487 -32.69 -8.32 -24.68
C ALA A 487 -33.65 -8.03 -23.51
N ILE A 488 -33.32 -7.08 -22.63
CA ILE A 488 -34.21 -6.62 -21.56
C ILE A 488 -35.54 -6.10 -22.15
N GLY A 489 -35.47 -5.30 -23.21
CA GLY A 489 -36.66 -4.83 -23.93
C GLY A 489 -37.52 -5.96 -24.48
N ARG A 490 -36.90 -6.98 -25.10
CA ARG A 490 -37.61 -8.17 -25.60
C ARG A 490 -38.31 -8.94 -24.48
N ASN A 491 -37.62 -9.15 -23.36
CA ASN A 491 -38.18 -9.88 -22.23
C ASN A 491 -39.34 -9.13 -21.57
N ALA A 492 -39.20 -7.82 -21.36
CA ALA A 492 -40.29 -7.00 -20.83
C ALA A 492 -41.56 -7.08 -21.69
N SER A 493 -41.41 -7.04 -23.02
CA SER A 493 -42.53 -7.26 -23.94
C SER A 493 -43.07 -8.69 -23.92
N GLY A 494 -42.20 -9.70 -23.77
CA GLY A 494 -42.62 -11.08 -23.58
C GLY A 494 -43.50 -11.25 -22.34
N TYR A 495 -43.08 -10.67 -21.20
CA TYR A 495 -43.87 -10.66 -19.97
C TYR A 495 -45.20 -9.93 -20.14
N ALA A 496 -45.21 -8.74 -20.77
CA ALA A 496 -46.43 -7.97 -21.03
C ALA A 496 -47.46 -8.76 -21.85
N LEU A 497 -46.99 -9.57 -22.80
CA LEU A 497 -47.84 -10.39 -23.69
C LEU A 497 -48.12 -11.80 -23.13
N GLY A 498 -47.75 -12.09 -21.87
CA GLY A 498 -47.97 -13.39 -21.23
C GLY A 498 -47.19 -14.54 -21.87
N ARG A 499 -46.07 -14.25 -22.53
CA ARG A 499 -45.19 -15.26 -23.16
C ARG A 499 -44.15 -15.77 -22.18
N SER A 500 -43.73 -17.02 -22.37
CA SER A 500 -42.57 -17.56 -21.66
C SER A 500 -41.28 -16.97 -22.23
N VAL A 501 -40.44 -16.39 -21.38
CA VAL A 501 -39.14 -15.82 -21.74
C VAL A 501 -38.04 -16.46 -20.88
N GLY A 502 -36.86 -16.64 -21.47
CA GLY A 502 -35.66 -17.01 -20.71
C GLY A 502 -35.02 -15.75 -20.12
N PRO A 503 -34.56 -15.75 -18.85
CA PRO A 503 -33.92 -14.58 -18.25
C PRO A 503 -32.72 -14.09 -19.08
N VAL A 504 -32.53 -12.78 -19.12
CA VAL A 504 -31.41 -12.18 -19.85
C VAL A 504 -30.09 -12.57 -19.15
N PRO A 505 -29.10 -13.13 -19.89
CA PRO A 505 -27.81 -13.50 -19.31
C PRO A 505 -27.12 -12.28 -18.68
N THR A 506 -26.59 -12.44 -17.47
CA THR A 506 -25.86 -11.38 -16.75
C THR A 506 -24.39 -11.74 -16.64
N VAL A 507 -23.50 -10.80 -16.94
CA VAL A 507 -22.06 -10.94 -16.72
C VAL A 507 -21.72 -10.47 -15.31
N MET A 508 -20.94 -11.29 -14.59
CA MET A 508 -20.57 -11.06 -13.20
C MET A 508 -19.08 -10.71 -13.11
N ASP A 509 -18.76 -9.45 -12.74
CA ASP A 509 -17.43 -9.04 -12.27
C ASP A 509 -17.43 -8.87 -10.74
N ASN A 510 -16.79 -9.81 -10.03
CA ASN A 510 -16.72 -9.81 -8.56
C ASN A 510 -15.95 -8.61 -7.98
N PHE A 511 -15.17 -7.90 -8.79
CA PHE A 511 -14.40 -6.74 -8.37
C PHE A 511 -15.02 -5.41 -8.79
N ALA A 512 -16.12 -5.40 -9.56
CA ALA A 512 -16.73 -4.16 -10.03
C ALA A 512 -17.09 -3.21 -8.88
N ARG A 513 -17.55 -3.76 -7.75
CA ARG A 513 -17.83 -2.97 -6.55
C ARG A 513 -16.57 -2.28 -6.04
N ALA A 514 -15.48 -3.02 -5.84
CA ALA A 514 -14.23 -2.44 -5.35
C ALA A 514 -13.68 -1.35 -6.29
N LYS A 515 -13.77 -1.58 -7.61
CA LYS A 515 -13.29 -0.64 -8.64
C LYS A 515 -14.13 0.63 -8.76
N LEU A 516 -15.47 0.51 -8.63
CA LEU A 516 -16.40 1.54 -9.10
C LEU A 516 -17.35 2.06 -8.02
N ILE A 517 -17.22 1.66 -6.75
CA ILE A 517 -18.19 2.07 -5.71
C ILE A 517 -18.22 3.59 -5.53
N VAL A 518 -17.08 4.27 -5.55
CA VAL A 518 -17.03 5.74 -5.43
C VAL A 518 -17.80 6.39 -6.57
N ARG A 519 -17.50 6.02 -7.82
CA ARG A 519 -18.22 6.52 -9.00
C ARG A 519 -19.71 6.18 -8.96
N THR A 520 -20.07 4.99 -8.51
CA THR A 520 -21.48 4.55 -8.32
C THR A 520 -22.20 5.46 -7.35
N THR A 521 -21.57 5.77 -6.21
CA THR A 521 -22.11 6.64 -5.16
C THR A 521 -22.31 8.06 -5.68
N LEU A 522 -21.33 8.63 -6.37
CA LEU A 522 -21.41 9.99 -6.92
C LEU A 522 -22.51 10.12 -7.98
N LEU A 523 -22.57 9.19 -8.94
CA LEU A 523 -23.62 9.19 -9.97
C LEU A 523 -25.02 9.08 -9.37
N HIS A 524 -25.19 8.23 -8.34
CA HIS A 524 -26.48 8.08 -7.68
C HIS A 524 -26.85 9.28 -6.80
N ALA A 525 -25.87 9.94 -6.19
CA ALA A 525 -26.08 11.19 -5.45
C ALA A 525 -26.57 12.31 -6.39
N GLN A 526 -25.96 12.46 -7.57
CA GLN A 526 -26.39 13.41 -8.60
C GLN A 526 -27.82 13.11 -9.08
N GLU A 527 -28.13 11.84 -9.36
CA GLU A 527 -29.49 11.44 -9.71
C GLU A 527 -30.50 11.73 -8.59
N THR A 528 -30.11 11.51 -7.34
CA THR A 528 -30.97 11.75 -6.17
C THR A 528 -31.22 13.25 -5.94
N ALA A 529 -30.24 14.11 -6.23
CA ALA A 529 -30.39 15.57 -6.16
C ALA A 529 -31.44 16.11 -7.15
N ALA A 530 -31.75 15.36 -8.22
CA ALA A 530 -32.75 15.71 -9.22
C ALA A 530 -34.19 15.33 -8.82
N ILE A 531 -34.38 14.68 -7.66
CA ILE A 531 -35.72 14.33 -7.16
C ILE A 531 -36.54 15.59 -6.89
N VAL A 532 -37.78 15.60 -7.37
CA VAL A 532 -38.81 16.59 -7.03
C VAL A 532 -39.90 15.89 -6.21
N PRO A 533 -39.92 16.05 -4.87
CA PRO A 533 -40.88 15.37 -4.01
C PRO A 533 -42.33 15.64 -4.41
N GLY A 534 -43.13 14.58 -4.53
CA GLY A 534 -44.54 14.66 -4.90
C GLY A 534 -44.82 15.02 -6.36
N ALA A 535 -43.80 15.23 -7.20
CA ALA A 535 -44.01 15.47 -8.62
C ALA A 535 -44.53 14.20 -9.31
N PRO A 536 -45.56 14.32 -10.17
CA PRO A 536 -46.01 13.20 -10.98
C PRO A 536 -44.94 12.83 -12.01
N ALA A 537 -45.00 11.59 -12.49
CA ALA A 537 -44.19 11.17 -13.62
C ALA A 537 -44.64 11.89 -14.91
N VAL A 538 -43.71 12.09 -15.85
CA VAL A 538 -43.97 12.79 -17.13
C VAL A 538 -43.59 11.91 -18.31
N GLU A 539 -44.34 12.03 -19.40
CA GLU A 539 -44.03 11.40 -20.68
C GLU A 539 -42.77 12.01 -21.29
N LEU A 540 -41.99 11.17 -21.98
CA LEU A 540 -40.79 11.55 -22.69
C LEU A 540 -40.90 11.20 -24.18
N GLU A 541 -40.43 12.10 -25.03
CA GLU A 541 -40.15 11.82 -26.43
C GLU A 541 -38.64 11.80 -26.66
N LEU A 542 -38.13 10.79 -27.37
CA LEU A 542 -36.73 10.74 -27.77
C LEU A 542 -36.49 11.76 -28.90
N ALA A 543 -35.60 12.73 -28.67
CA ALA A 543 -35.36 13.87 -29.57
C ALA A 543 -34.56 13.51 -30.83
#